data_AF-A0A8X7WL29-F1
#
_entry.id   AF-A0A8X7WL29-F1
#
_cell.length_a   1.000
_cell.length_b   1.000
_cell.length_c   1.000
_cell.angle_alpha   90.00
_cell.angle_beta   90.00
_cell.angle_gamma   90.00
#
_symmetry.space_group_name_H-M   'P 1'
#
loop_
_entity.id
_entity.type
_entity.pdbx_description
1 polymer ?
#
loop_
_entity_poly.entity_id
_entity_poly.type
_entity_poly.pdbx_seq_one_letter_code
_entity_poly.pdbx_strand_id
1 'polypeptide(L)' 'MIHNIDVNRDGCVDIDEFECLYRSIVDEQHNIGDTEEEDMREAFNVFDQDGDGFITVEELKSL' A
#
# COMPACT_ATOMS: atom_id res chain seq x y z
N MET A 1 -1.28 -13.51 2.92
CA MET A 1 -0.51 -12.34 3.39
C MET A 1 -1.29 -11.06 3.13
N ILE A 2 -1.87 -10.86 1.94
CA ILE A 2 -2.86 -9.79 1.64
C ILE A 2 -4.09 -9.75 2.59
N HIS A 3 -4.58 -10.89 3.07
CA HIS A 3 -5.78 -10.97 3.92
C HIS A 3 -5.77 -10.15 5.23
N ASN A 4 -4.60 -9.65 5.65
CA ASN A 4 -4.46 -8.83 6.84
C ASN A 4 -4.43 -7.33 6.53
N ILE A 5 -4.32 -6.97 5.25
CA ILE A 5 -4.19 -5.61 4.72
C ILE A 5 -5.50 -5.21 4.04
N ASP A 6 -6.08 -6.15 3.28
CA ASP A 6 -7.40 -6.05 2.65
C ASP A 6 -8.49 -6.12 3.75
N VAL A 7 -8.86 -4.94 4.25
CA VAL A 7 -9.83 -4.75 5.36
C VAL A 7 -11.24 -4.92 4.82
N ASN A 8 -11.49 -4.41 3.63
CA ASN A 8 -12.79 -4.41 2.98
C ASN A 8 -13.13 -5.80 2.34
N ARG A 9 -12.12 -6.66 2.15
CA ARG A 9 -12.18 -7.99 1.54
C ARG A 9 -12.65 -7.99 0.09
N ASP A 10 -12.30 -6.96 -0.66
CA ASP A 10 -12.61 -6.85 -2.08
C ASP A 10 -11.58 -7.56 -2.97
N GLY A 11 -10.46 -8.03 -2.39
CA GLY A 11 -9.39 -8.70 -3.12
C GLY A 11 -8.46 -7.75 -3.86
N CYS A 12 -8.51 -6.47 -3.51
CA CYS A 12 -7.58 -5.42 -3.92
C CYS A 12 -7.11 -4.68 -2.66
N VAL A 13 -6.12 -3.81 -2.81
CA VAL A 13 -5.69 -2.89 -1.76
C VAL A 13 -5.80 -1.50 -2.33
N ASP A 14 -6.70 -0.71 -1.75
CA ASP A 14 -6.87 0.69 -2.13
C ASP A 14 -5.83 1.59 -1.43
N ILE A 15 -5.74 2.85 -1.87
CA ILE A 15 -4.76 3.80 -1.33
C ILE A 15 -4.97 4.09 0.15
N ASP A 16 -6.22 4.07 0.64
CA ASP A 16 -6.54 4.27 2.06
C ASP A 16 -6.10 3.05 2.89
N GLU A 17 -6.31 1.83 2.40
CA GLU A 17 -5.84 0.59 3.03
C GLU A 17 -4.31 0.49 3.04
N PHE A 18 -3.66 0.89 1.95
CA PHE A 18 -2.21 0.95 1.87
C PHE A 18 -1.64 2.02 2.80
N GLU A 19 -2.27 3.20 2.89
CA GLU A 19 -1.86 4.27 3.82
C GLU A 19 -1.93 3.75 5.26
N CYS A 20 -3.03 3.07 5.60
CA CYS A 20 -3.24 2.56 6.95
C CYS A 20 -2.21 1.49 7.32
N LEU A 21 -1.84 0.62 6.37
CA LEU A 21 -0.76 -0.35 6.55
C LEU A 21 0.60 0.33 6.69
N TYR A 22 0.92 1.22 5.75
CA TYR A 22 2.23 1.89 5.68
C TYR A 22 2.45 2.66 6.98
N ARG A 23 1.49 3.49 7.37
CA ARG A 23 1.50 4.24 8.63
C ARG A 23 1.63 3.33 9.83
N SER A 24 0.96 2.17 9.85
CA SER A 24 1.14 1.19 10.94
C SER A 24 2.51 0.50 10.96
N ILE A 25 3.24 0.45 9.84
CA ILE A 25 4.61 -0.09 9.74
C ILE A 25 5.64 1.01 10.07
N VAL A 26 5.40 2.25 9.66
CA VAL A 26 6.36 3.36 9.82
C VAL A 26 6.24 4.05 11.19
N ASP A 27 5.10 3.98 11.90
CA ASP A 27 4.95 4.53 13.27
C ASP A 27 5.96 3.94 14.28
N GLU A 28 6.47 2.73 14.02
CA GLU A 28 7.52 2.09 14.84
C GLU A 28 8.92 2.71 14.61
N GLN A 29 9.13 3.41 13.49
CA GLN A 29 10.36 4.13 13.13
C GLN A 29 10.15 5.64 13.18
N HIS A 30 9.94 6.17 14.40
CA HIS A 30 10.19 7.55 14.83
C HIS A 30 10.61 8.58 13.74
N ASN A 31 9.72 9.54 13.47
CA ASN A 31 10.01 10.96 13.13
C ASN A 31 10.51 11.29 11.71
N ILE A 32 9.66 11.27 10.67
CA ILE A 32 10.04 11.78 9.34
C ILE A 32 8.83 12.48 8.67
N GLY A 33 9.07 13.67 8.09
CA GLY A 33 8.07 14.54 7.46
C GLY A 33 7.71 14.14 6.03
N ASP A 34 7.22 15.10 5.23
CA ASP A 34 6.61 15.03 3.87
C ASP A 34 7.19 14.03 2.84
N THR A 35 8.36 13.43 3.09
CA THR A 35 8.99 12.38 2.28
C THR A 35 8.17 11.08 2.23
N GLU A 36 7.38 10.75 3.25
CA GLU A 36 6.60 9.50 3.26
C GLU A 36 5.46 9.48 2.22
N GLU A 37 4.88 10.62 1.86
CA GLU A 37 3.84 10.64 0.82
C GLU A 37 4.40 10.29 -0.56
N GLU A 38 5.64 10.73 -0.86
CA GLU A 38 6.32 10.38 -2.12
C GLU A 38 6.76 8.90 -2.11
N ASP A 39 7.39 8.42 -1.03
CA ASP A 39 7.80 7.02 -0.90
C ASP A 39 6.59 6.07 -0.93
N MET A 40 5.48 6.44 -0.28
CA MET A 40 4.24 5.67 -0.33
C MET A 40 3.68 5.64 -1.75
N ARG A 41 3.68 6.77 -2.47
CA ARG A 41 3.21 6.83 -3.87
C ARG A 41 4.10 6.03 -4.82
N GLU A 42 5.41 6.10 -4.65
CA GLU A 42 6.35 5.33 -5.46
C GLU A 42 6.19 3.83 -5.17
N ALA A 43 6.06 3.44 -3.90
CA ALA A 43 5.76 2.06 -3.54
C ALA A 43 4.44 1.63 -4.18
N PHE A 44 3.37 2.41 -4.01
CA PHE A 44 2.06 2.12 -4.57
C PHE A 44 2.12 1.93 -6.08
N ASN A 45 2.82 2.81 -6.80
CA ASN A 45 3.01 2.74 -8.25
C ASN A 45 3.95 1.61 -8.71
N VAL A 46 4.77 1.05 -7.82
CA VAL A 46 5.58 -0.16 -8.13
C VAL A 46 4.72 -1.42 -8.03
N PHE A 47 3.75 -1.43 -7.12
CA PHE A 47 2.83 -2.54 -6.94
C PHE A 47 1.66 -2.49 -7.93
N ASP A 48 1.10 -1.30 -8.18
CA ASP A 48 0.07 -1.01 -9.18
C ASP A 48 0.71 -0.97 -10.57
N GLN A 49 0.67 -2.11 -11.27
CA GLN A 49 1.26 -2.25 -12.60
C GLN A 49 0.34 -1.72 -13.70
N ASP A 50 -0.98 -1.75 -13.48
CA ASP A 50 -1.95 -1.30 -14.46
C ASP A 50 -2.31 0.19 -14.33
N GLY A 51 -2.01 0.80 -13.18
CA GLY A 51 -2.14 2.22 -12.91
C GLY A 51 -3.57 2.66 -12.62
N ASP A 52 -4.45 1.76 -12.20
CA ASP A 52 -5.85 2.08 -11.87
C ASP A 52 -6.01 2.70 -10.48
N GLY A 53 -4.94 2.72 -9.67
CA GLY A 53 -4.95 3.22 -8.30
C GLY A 53 -5.37 2.18 -7.26
N PHE A 54 -5.43 0.90 -7.63
CA PHE A 54 -5.72 -0.22 -6.74
C PHE A 54 -4.69 -1.32 -6.97
N ILE A 55 -4.19 -1.93 -5.90
CA ILE A 55 -3.25 -3.06 -6.03
C ILE A 55 -4.05 -4.36 -5.89
N THR A 56 -4.29 -5.05 -7.00
CA THR A 56 -5.01 -6.32 -6.96
C THR A 56 -4.17 -7.43 -6.30
N VAL A 57 -4.84 -8.49 -5.79
CA VAL A 57 -4.13 -9.71 -5.32
C VAL A 57 -3.17 -10.26 -6.37
N GLU A 58 -3.51 -10.13 -7.65
CA GLU A 58 -2.72 -10.65 -8.76
C GLU A 58 -1.43 -9.84 -8.94
N GLU A 59 -1.52 -8.50 -8.90
CA GLU A 59 -0.35 -7.62 -8.96
C GLU A 59 0.54 -7.77 -7.73
N LEU A 60 -0.05 -7.84 -6.54
CA LEU A 60 0.69 -8.06 -5.29
C LEU A 60 1.41 -9.42 -5.26
N LYS A 61 0.85 -10.43 -5.95
CA LYS A 61 1.46 -11.76 -6.10
C LYS A 61 2.47 -11.86 -7.23
N SER A 62 2.49 -10.89 -8.14
CA SER A 62 3.37 -10.92 -9.30
C SER A 62 4.81 -10.49 -8.99
N LEU A 63 5.11 -10.16 -7.72
CA LEU A 63 6.44 -9.96 -7.14
C LEU A 63 7.02 -11.27 -6.56
#